data_AF-A0A3M8TFP2-F1
#
_entry.id   AF-A0A3M8TFP2-F1
#
_cell.length_a   1.000
_cell.length_b   1.000
_cell.length_c   1.000
_cell.angle_alpha   90.00
_cell.angle_beta   90.00
_cell.angle_gamma   90.00
#
_symmetry.space_group_name_H-M   'P 1'
#
loop_
_entity.id
_entity.type
_entity.pdbx_description
1 polymer ?
#
loop_
_entity_poly.entity_id
_entity_poly.type
_entity_poly.pdbx_seq_one_letter_code
_entity_poly.pdbx_strand_id
1 'polypeptide(L)'
;MAFRADEQGVFLGGPPIRYHKFSVTVPWRDIEALVLWTTKKFMEKRIRRIGLKLRPGVPHLPGPDEKISPGLTASVAPHIEYEVVRNNRVIAFWKVDHARLATAVQAFAPDVQLVAHPLYRLDERRGSGSPDAPDADIGLLDLF
;
A
#
# COMPACT_ATOMS: atom_id res chain seq x y z
N MET A 1 12.87 -11.30 12.78
CA MET A 1 13.09 -11.18 11.33
C MET A 1 11.97 -10.31 10.76
N ALA A 2 12.24 -9.29 9.94
CA ALA A 2 11.16 -8.40 9.47
C ALA A 2 10.54 -8.85 8.14
N PHE A 3 11.34 -9.43 7.25
CA PHE A 3 10.95 -9.88 5.94
C PHE A 3 11.88 -11.00 5.48
N ARG A 4 11.33 -12.01 4.79
CA ARG A 4 12.08 -13.07 4.11
C ARG A 4 11.28 -13.53 2.90
N ALA A 5 11.96 -13.77 1.79
CA ALA A 5 11.41 -14.42 0.61
C ALA A 5 12.34 -15.59 0.26
N ASP A 6 11.82 -16.81 0.34
CA ASP A 6 12.54 -18.05 0.06
C ASP A 6 11.57 -19.12 -0.46
N GLU A 7 12.02 -20.37 -0.59
CA GLU A 7 11.23 -21.47 -1.14
C GLU A 7 9.86 -21.64 -0.47
N GLN A 8 9.73 -21.35 0.83
CA GLN A 8 8.46 -21.52 1.55
C GLN A 8 7.45 -20.40 1.26
N GLY A 9 7.89 -19.29 0.66
CA GLY A 9 7.05 -18.13 0.38
C GLY A 9 7.61 -16.83 0.94
N VAL A 10 6.71 -15.90 1.22
CA VAL A 10 7.03 -14.60 1.81
C VAL A 10 6.65 -14.59 3.28
N PHE A 11 7.64 -14.39 4.14
CA PHE A 11 7.42 -14.07 5.54
C PHE A 11 7.33 -12.56 5.74
N LEU A 12 6.23 -12.12 6.36
CA LEU A 12 5.99 -10.74 6.79
C LEU A 12 5.98 -10.69 8.31
N GLY A 13 7.02 -10.09 8.91
CA GLY A 13 7.11 -9.92 10.36
C GLY A 13 6.17 -8.82 10.88
N GLY A 14 5.69 -8.99 12.11
CA GLY A 14 4.92 -7.95 12.80
C GLY A 14 5.79 -6.80 13.33
N PRO A 15 5.19 -5.67 13.74
CA PRO A 15 5.88 -4.61 14.48
C PRO A 15 6.37 -5.15 15.85
N PRO A 16 7.46 -4.61 16.43
CA PRO A 16 8.08 -5.18 17.63
C PRO A 16 7.13 -5.45 18.80
N ILE A 17 6.21 -4.53 19.07
CA ILE A 17 5.25 -4.63 20.21
C ILE A 17 4.23 -5.75 20.01
N ARG A 18 3.93 -6.15 18.76
CA ARG A 18 2.93 -7.17 18.43
C ARG A 18 3.48 -8.15 17.39
N TYR A 19 4.75 -8.50 17.52
CA TYR A 19 5.50 -9.24 16.49
C TYR A 19 4.80 -10.56 16.14
N HIS A 20 4.54 -11.41 17.14
CA HIS A 20 3.92 -12.73 16.92
C HIS A 20 2.48 -12.62 16.40
N LYS A 21 1.72 -11.63 16.86
CA LYS A 21 0.33 -11.43 16.44
C LYS A 21 0.21 -11.14 14.94
N PHE A 22 1.19 -10.45 14.37
CA PHE A 22 1.15 -9.98 12.99
C PHE A 22 2.25 -10.58 12.12
N SER A 23 2.90 -11.66 12.58
CA SER A 23 3.84 -12.40 11.75
C SER A 23 3.11 -13.47 10.97
N VAL A 24 3.37 -13.57 9.67
CA VAL A 24 2.74 -14.56 8.79
C VAL A 24 3.69 -14.97 7.67
N THR A 25 3.67 -16.26 7.32
CA THR A 25 4.28 -16.78 6.09
C THR A 25 3.16 -17.03 5.09
N VAL A 26 3.28 -16.45 3.91
CA VAL A 26 2.33 -16.61 2.80
C VAL A 26 3.02 -17.42 1.72
N PRO A 27 2.49 -18.60 1.33
CA PRO A 27 3.11 -19.41 0.29
C PRO A 27 2.97 -18.73 -1.07
N TRP A 28 3.95 -18.96 -1.96
CA TRP A 28 3.98 -18.34 -3.29
C TRP A 28 2.70 -18.53 -4.11
N ARG A 29 2.08 -19.71 -3.99
CA ARG A 29 0.84 -20.05 -4.69
C ARG A 29 -0.33 -19.11 -4.36
N ASP A 30 -0.31 -18.47 -3.20
CA ASP A 30 -1.38 -17.56 -2.75
C ASP A 30 -1.12 -16.10 -3.17
N ILE A 31 0.06 -15.82 -3.73
CA ILE A 31 0.50 -14.47 -4.10
C ILE A 31 0.32 -14.27 -5.61
N GLU A 32 -0.23 -13.12 -5.97
CA GLU A 32 -0.28 -12.61 -7.35
C GLU A 32 0.86 -11.62 -7.59
N ALA A 33 1.08 -10.69 -6.66
CA ALA A 33 2.13 -9.68 -6.78
C ALA A 33 2.73 -9.28 -5.43
N LEU A 34 4.02 -8.95 -5.44
CA LEU A 34 4.68 -8.16 -4.41
C LEU A 34 4.75 -6.71 -4.89
N VAL A 35 4.25 -5.80 -4.06
CA VAL A 35 4.16 -4.38 -4.41
C VAL A 35 5.02 -3.60 -3.44
N LEU A 36 5.99 -2.87 -3.98
CA LEU A 36 6.85 -1.93 -3.27
C LEU A 36 6.40 -0.52 -3.59
N TRP A 37 6.17 0.30 -2.57
CA TRP A 37 5.84 1.71 -2.78
C TRP A 37 6.39 2.60 -1.68
N THR A 38 6.46 3.89 -1.99
CA THR A 38 6.87 4.91 -1.03
C THR A 38 5.85 6.04 -1.04
N THR A 39 5.37 6.39 0.15
CA THR A 39 4.58 7.62 0.33
C THR A 39 5.41 8.67 1.08
N LYS A 40 5.18 9.93 0.77
CA LYS A 40 5.70 11.05 1.54
C LYS A 40 4.59 12.07 1.77
N LYS A 41 4.37 12.41 3.04
CA LYS A 41 3.66 13.64 3.42
C LYS A 41 4.69 14.76 3.56
N PHE A 42 4.35 15.98 3.17
CA PHE A 42 5.25 17.11 2.93
C PHE A 42 6.53 17.18 3.80
N MET A 43 6.37 17.40 5.12
CA MET A 43 7.49 17.49 6.09
C MET A 43 7.84 16.15 6.76
N GLU A 44 7.15 15.07 6.41
CA GLU A 44 7.38 13.76 7.02
C GLU A 44 8.46 12.98 6.25
N LYS A 45 9.08 12.04 6.98
CA LYS A 45 10.00 11.08 6.38
C LYS A 45 9.25 10.23 5.36
N ARG A 46 9.97 9.83 4.30
CA ARG A 46 9.45 8.86 3.31
C ARG A 46 9.09 7.56 4.02
N ILE A 47 7.87 7.10 3.84
CA ILE A 47 7.40 5.82 4.38
C ILE A 47 7.43 4.80 3.25
N ARG A 48 8.40 3.89 3.33
CA ARG A 48 8.54 2.76 2.42
C ARG A 48 7.71 1.59 2.92
N ARG A 49 7.02 0.91 2.01
CA ARG A 49 6.18 -0.25 2.32
C ARG A 49 6.41 -1.35 1.29
N ILE A 50 6.18 -2.59 1.74
CA ILE A 50 6.01 -3.75 0.87
C ILE A 50 4.66 -4.38 1.22
N GLY A 51 3.88 -4.76 0.22
CA GLY A 51 2.59 -5.40 0.39
C GLY A 51 2.39 -6.52 -0.61
N LEU A 52 1.39 -7.36 -0.33
CA LEU A 52 1.06 -8.51 -1.16
C LEU A 52 -0.31 -8.31 -1.79
N LYS A 53 -0.39 -8.48 -3.10
CA LYS A 53 -1.64 -8.79 -3.79
C LYS A 53 -1.82 -10.29 -3.73
N LEU A 54 -2.91 -10.75 -3.11
CA LEU A 54 -3.21 -12.16 -2.97
C LEU A 54 -4.14 -12.60 -4.09
N ARG A 55 -4.05 -13.87 -4.45
CA ARG A 55 -4.97 -14.47 -5.42
C ARG A 55 -6.39 -14.51 -4.87
N PRO A 56 -7.41 -14.55 -5.75
CA PRO A 56 -8.81 -14.65 -5.33
C PRO A 56 -9.05 -15.85 -4.40
N GLY A 57 -9.84 -15.65 -3.35
CA GLY A 57 -10.21 -16.68 -2.38
C GLY A 57 -9.21 -16.88 -1.23
N VAL A 58 -8.03 -16.25 -1.27
CA VAL A 58 -7.08 -16.26 -0.14
C VAL A 58 -7.59 -15.30 0.95
N PRO A 59 -7.73 -15.75 2.21
CA PRO A 59 -8.11 -14.87 3.31
C PRO A 59 -7.13 -13.73 3.53
N HIS A 60 -7.62 -12.59 4.05
CA HIS A 60 -6.75 -11.48 4.41
C HIS A 60 -5.73 -11.87 5.48
N LEU A 61 -4.55 -11.26 5.40
CA LEU A 61 -3.45 -11.57 6.31
C LEU A 61 -3.62 -10.82 7.63
N PRO A 62 -3.18 -11.41 8.76
CA PRO A 62 -3.00 -10.62 9.97
C PRO A 62 -1.96 -9.53 9.71
N GLY A 63 -2.25 -8.31 10.16
CA GLY A 63 -1.36 -7.18 9.93
C GLY A 63 -1.72 -5.95 10.74
N PRO A 64 -0.77 -5.00 10.93
CA PRO A 64 -1.05 -3.74 11.60
C PRO A 64 -2.18 -2.94 10.96
N ASP A 65 -2.30 -3.05 9.64
CA ASP A 65 -3.28 -2.33 8.83
C ASP A 65 -4.52 -3.19 8.49
N GLU A 66 -4.76 -4.28 9.22
CA GLU A 66 -5.93 -5.17 9.01
C GLU A 66 -7.27 -4.43 9.07
N LYS A 67 -7.34 -3.33 9.84
CA LYS A 67 -8.53 -2.50 10.06
C LYS A 67 -8.50 -1.16 9.30
N ILE A 68 -7.54 -0.96 8.38
CA ILE A 68 -7.49 0.29 7.60
C ILE A 68 -8.75 0.40 6.74
N SER A 69 -9.36 1.59 6.68
CA SER A 69 -10.56 1.79 5.86
C SER A 69 -10.19 2.03 4.39
N PRO A 70 -11.09 1.71 3.44
CA PRO A 70 -10.91 2.06 2.04
C PRO A 70 -10.74 3.57 1.83
N GLY A 71 -11.49 4.40 2.55
CA GLY A 71 -11.40 5.86 2.47
C GLY A 71 -10.03 6.39 2.92
N LEU A 72 -9.50 5.88 4.04
CA LEU A 72 -8.16 6.25 4.49
C LEU A 72 -7.10 5.78 3.49
N THR A 73 -7.24 4.58 2.94
CA THR A 73 -6.35 4.04 1.91
C THR A 73 -6.33 4.91 0.66
N ALA A 74 -7.51 5.29 0.15
CA ALA A 74 -7.64 6.18 -1.01
C ALA A 74 -7.06 7.58 -0.74
N SER A 75 -7.02 8.03 0.51
CA SER A 75 -6.36 9.28 0.88
C SER A 75 -4.83 9.15 0.88
N VAL A 76 -4.28 8.09 1.48
CA VAL A 76 -2.83 7.95 1.71
C VAL A 76 -2.05 7.28 0.59
N ALA A 77 -2.70 6.42 -0.19
CA ALA A 77 -2.09 5.65 -1.27
C ALA A 77 -3.10 5.34 -2.39
N PRO A 78 -3.69 6.37 -3.05
CA PRO A 78 -4.70 6.17 -4.10
C PRO A 78 -4.21 5.39 -5.33
N HIS A 79 -2.90 5.28 -5.50
CA HIS A 79 -2.25 4.56 -6.61
C HIS A 79 -2.01 3.08 -6.30
N ILE A 80 -2.38 2.61 -5.11
CA ILE A 80 -2.20 1.23 -4.65
C ILE A 80 -3.56 0.61 -4.37
N GLU A 81 -3.78 -0.62 -4.83
CA GLU A 81 -5.00 -1.37 -4.54
C GLU A 81 -5.24 -1.49 -3.03
N TYR A 82 -6.49 -1.35 -2.60
CA TYR A 82 -6.86 -1.37 -1.18
C TYR A 82 -6.36 -2.62 -0.44
N GLU A 83 -6.52 -3.79 -1.06
CA GLU A 83 -6.10 -5.06 -0.46
C GLU A 83 -4.58 -5.17 -0.31
N VAL A 84 -3.80 -4.57 -1.21
CA VAL A 84 -2.34 -4.50 -1.10
C VAL A 84 -1.92 -3.62 0.08
N VAL A 85 -2.61 -2.49 0.27
CA VAL A 85 -2.38 -1.62 1.43
C VAL A 85 -2.77 -2.34 2.72
N ARG A 86 -3.87 -3.08 2.75
CA ARG A 86 -4.25 -3.86 3.94
C ARG A 86 -3.21 -4.94 4.28
N ASN A 87 -2.65 -5.60 3.26
CA ASN A 87 -1.68 -6.69 3.36
C ASN A 87 -0.21 -6.21 3.33
N ASN A 88 0.12 -5.09 3.99
CA ASN A 88 1.46 -4.48 3.92
C ASN A 88 2.28 -4.58 5.22
N ARG A 89 3.59 -4.32 5.08
CA ARG A 89 4.51 -3.97 6.17
C ARG A 89 5.27 -2.70 5.85
N VAL A 90 5.40 -1.86 6.88
CA VAL A 90 6.29 -0.69 6.84
C VAL A 90 7.75 -1.15 6.92
N ILE A 91 8.56 -0.64 5.99
CA ILE A 91 10.02 -0.84 5.95
C ILE A 91 10.67 0.21 6.86
N ALA A 92 10.69 -0.08 8.17
CA ALA A 92 11.28 0.76 9.21
C ALA A 92 12.31 -0.04 10.02
N PHE A 93 13.54 0.48 10.16
CA PHE A 93 14.67 -0.20 10.80
C PHE A 93 15.16 -1.48 10.08
N TRP A 94 14.71 -1.71 8.84
CA TRP A 94 15.21 -2.75 7.94
C TRP A 94 15.19 -2.25 6.50
N LYS A 95 15.75 -3.03 5.57
CA LYS A 95 15.78 -2.73 4.14
C LYS A 95 15.41 -3.97 3.33
N VAL A 96 14.76 -3.75 2.19
CA VAL A 96 14.61 -4.77 1.15
C VAL A 96 15.84 -4.70 0.27
N ASP A 97 16.47 -5.84 0.02
CA ASP A 97 17.45 -6.00 -1.06
C ASP A 97 16.68 -6.34 -2.34
N HIS A 98 16.59 -5.38 -3.25
CA HIS A 98 15.75 -5.51 -4.45
C HIS A 98 16.29 -6.57 -5.41
N ALA A 99 17.61 -6.68 -5.55
CA ALA A 99 18.23 -7.67 -6.42
C ALA A 99 17.99 -9.08 -5.87
N ARG A 100 18.22 -9.27 -4.56
CA ARG A 100 17.95 -10.55 -3.92
C ARG A 100 16.46 -10.93 -3.94
N LEU A 101 15.56 -9.96 -3.79
CA LEU A 101 14.13 -10.21 -3.90
C LEU A 101 13.73 -10.62 -5.32
N ALA A 102 14.22 -9.91 -6.34
CA ALA A 102 13.97 -10.28 -7.74
C ALA A 102 14.48 -11.69 -8.05
N THR A 103 15.68 -12.05 -7.59
CA THR A 103 16.23 -13.41 -7.73
C THR A 103 15.34 -14.45 -7.04
N ALA A 104 14.84 -14.17 -5.83
CA ALA A 104 13.96 -15.09 -5.11
C ALA A 104 12.62 -15.29 -5.84
N VAL A 105 12.00 -14.21 -6.33
CA VAL A 105 10.76 -14.29 -7.12
C VAL A 105 10.99 -15.12 -8.38
N GLN A 106 12.07 -14.85 -9.13
CA GLN A 106 12.39 -15.60 -10.34
C GLN A 106 12.65 -17.09 -10.07
N ALA A 107 13.28 -17.43 -8.94
CA ALA A 107 13.64 -18.79 -8.59
C ALA A 107 12.45 -19.61 -8.09
N PHE A 108 11.58 -19.02 -7.27
CA PHE A 108 10.54 -19.76 -6.54
C PHE A 108 9.12 -19.51 -7.04
N ALA A 109 8.88 -18.41 -7.74
CA ALA A 109 7.55 -17.98 -8.16
C ALA A 109 7.59 -17.06 -9.40
N PRO A 110 8.03 -17.57 -10.57
CA PRO A 110 8.20 -16.75 -11.77
C PRO A 110 6.89 -16.12 -12.28
N ASP A 111 5.73 -16.68 -11.91
CA ASP A 111 4.41 -16.14 -12.23
C ASP A 111 3.96 -15.01 -11.30
N VAL A 112 4.72 -14.72 -10.24
CA VAL A 112 4.42 -13.66 -9.28
C VAL A 112 5.07 -12.36 -9.75
N GLN A 113 4.27 -11.30 -9.83
CA GLN A 113 4.79 -10.00 -10.27
C GLN A 113 5.54 -9.29 -9.15
N LEU A 114 6.67 -8.66 -9.48
CA LEU A 114 7.36 -7.71 -8.61
C LEU A 114 7.15 -6.29 -9.14
N VAL A 115 6.28 -5.53 -8.47
CA VAL A 115 5.87 -4.19 -8.89
C VAL A 115 6.47 -3.14 -7.97
N ALA A 116 7.19 -2.17 -8.52
CA ALA A 116 7.74 -1.04 -7.77
C ALA A 116 7.13 0.28 -8.25
N HIS A 117 6.39 0.95 -7.37
CA HIS A 117 5.83 2.27 -7.66
C HIS A 117 6.82 3.39 -7.35
N PRO A 118 6.83 4.48 -8.15
CA PRO A 118 7.60 5.67 -7.84
C PRO A 118 7.12 6.32 -6.53
N LEU A 119 7.88 7.28 -6.02
CA LEU A 119 7.50 8.04 -4.83
C LEU A 119 6.18 8.79 -5.07
N TYR A 120 5.17 8.47 -4.28
CA TYR A 120 3.92 9.20 -4.24
C TYR A 120 3.99 10.32 -3.19
N ARG A 121 3.68 11.56 -3.61
CA ARG A 121 3.57 12.73 -2.72
C ARG A 121 2.11 12.99 -2.42
N LEU A 122 1.78 13.08 -1.14
CA LEU A 122 0.49 13.57 -0.69
C LEU A 122 0.49 15.10 -0.78
N ASP A 123 -0.15 15.65 -1.81
CA ASP A 123 -0.40 17.09 -1.94
C ASP A 123 -1.60 17.52 -1.07
N GLU A 124 -1.54 18.69 -0.44
CA GLU A 124 -2.56 19.22 0.50
C GLU A 124 -3.93 19.55 -0.13
N ARG A 125 -4.09 19.47 -1.46
CA ARG A 125 -5.31 19.90 -2.18
C ARG A 125 -6.60 19.11 -1.86
N ARG A 126 -6.57 18.19 -0.90
CA ARG A 126 -7.75 17.46 -0.42
C ARG A 126 -8.11 17.80 1.03
N GLY A 127 -7.74 19.01 1.49
CA GLY A 127 -8.14 19.59 2.79
C GLY A 127 -8.96 20.88 2.70
N SER A 128 -9.13 21.49 1.52
CA SER A 128 -9.91 22.73 1.35
C SER A 128 -10.68 22.68 0.05
N GLY A 129 -12.00 22.52 0.13
CA GLY A 129 -12.85 22.48 -1.06
C GLY A 129 -14.28 22.10 -0.72
N SER A 130 -14.98 23.01 -0.04
CA SER A 130 -16.37 23.24 -0.36
C SER A 130 -16.38 24.19 -1.56
N PRO A 131 -17.02 23.82 -2.67
CA PRO A 131 -17.45 24.79 -3.66
C PRO A 131 -18.92 24.50 -4.00
N ASP A 132 -19.84 25.18 -3.34
CA ASP A 132 -21.17 25.47 -3.89
C ASP A 132 -21.76 26.66 -3.13
N ALA A 133 -21.20 27.82 -3.42
CA ALA A 133 -21.98 29.05 -3.42
C ALA A 133 -21.90 29.58 -4.86
N PRO A 134 -22.99 29.49 -5.65
CA PRO A 134 -23.00 30.14 -6.95
C PRO A 134 -23.04 31.66 -6.74
N ASP A 135 -22.04 32.33 -7.30
CA ASP A 135 -22.05 33.76 -7.58
C ASP A 135 -23.32 34.08 -8.39
N ALA A 136 -24.28 34.73 -7.74
CA ALA A 136 -25.42 35.33 -8.40
C ALA A 136 -24.99 36.68 -8.97
N ASP A 137 -24.46 36.67 -10.18
CA ASP A 137 -24.40 37.84 -11.04
C ASP A 137 -24.96 37.46 -12.43
N ILE A 138 -26.28 37.63 -12.58
CA ILE A 138 -26.90 37.77 -13.90
C ILE A 138 -27.77 39.02 -13.83
N GLY A 139 -27.25 40.06 -14.47
CA GLY A 139 -28.00 41.26 -14.82
C GLY A 139 -29.19 40.92 -15.72
N LEU A 140 -30.34 41.47 -15.34
CA LEU A 140 -31.26 42.25 -16.15
C LEU A 140 -31.31 41.92 -17.66
N LEU A 141 -32.39 41.25 -18.08
CA LEU A 141 -33.08 41.54 -19.34
C LEU A 141 -34.60 41.39 -19.14
N ASP A 142 -35.32 42.41 -19.62
CA ASP A 142 -36.76 42.57 -19.68
C ASP A 142 -37.50 41.41 -20.38
N LEU A 143 -38.77 41.17 -20.01
CA LEU A 143 -39.97 41.29 -20.86
C LEU A 143 -41.20 40.58 -20.25
N PHE A 144 -42.28 41.37 -20.11
CA PHE A 144 -43.68 41.09 -19.70
C PHE A 144 -44.00 40.97 -18.21
#